data_AF-U6F977-F1
#
_entry.id   AF-U6F977-F1
#
_cell.length_a   1.000
_cell.length_b   1.000
_cell.length_c   1.000
_cell.angle_alpha   90.00
_cell.angle_beta   90.00
_cell.angle_gamma   90.00
#
_symmetry.space_group_name_H-M   'P 1'
#
loop_
_entity.id
_entity.type
_entity.pdbx_description
1 polymer ?
#
loop_
_entity_poly.entity_id
_entity_poly.type
_entity_poly.pdbx_seq_one_letter_code
_entity_poly.pdbx_strand_id
1 'polypeptide(L)'
;MKNFESMNRSDQEAYLMLPIINELKQLGGQSTSKELKRNVVADDKLIQENVLTSFKKSLSTGRKYLPFNLPFNFAITNLVMAGMLERPKKGTLKLTKKARDFHGTGKELSDQVYEISLPEWYTRSEKNKKEKIALHQIKEVNKSELDIDDGLEEDNWRSTILDALMQLSSAKFELFCRALVKKMNVDIDETIGTKLTGDGGLGGYGYITTDDFRTSRVAIQAKRWSLNNSVSSPEIDKFRGAMDKFRAEFGIFITTSTFTRDAVAASRAGTRVITLIDGDKLLDLIAKFELYVTPKVITTYELDDFFKEKN
;
A
#
# COMPACT_ATOMS: atom_id res chain seq x y z
N MET A 1 26.38 -4.03 9.58
CA MET A 1 25.00 -3.79 10.07
C MET A 1 24.21 -5.06 9.87
N LYS A 2 23.43 -5.50 10.87
CA LYS A 2 22.48 -6.61 10.68
C LYS A 2 21.43 -6.17 9.65
N ASN A 3 21.05 -7.07 8.76
CA ASN A 3 19.98 -6.85 7.80
C ASN A 3 18.64 -6.68 8.55
N PHE A 4 17.75 -5.79 8.12
CA PHE A 4 16.50 -5.47 8.85
C PHE A 4 15.68 -6.72 9.18
N GLU A 5 15.61 -7.67 8.25
CA GLU A 5 14.81 -8.91 8.40
C GLU A 5 15.44 -9.91 9.39
N SER A 6 16.72 -9.73 9.74
CA SER A 6 17.41 -10.56 10.75
C SER A 6 17.21 -10.07 12.18
N MET A 7 16.64 -8.87 12.35
CA MET A 7 16.33 -8.28 13.65
C MET A 7 15.08 -8.96 14.25
N ASN A 8 15.00 -8.97 15.59
CA ASN A 8 13.76 -9.38 16.26
C ASN A 8 12.68 -8.29 16.04
N ARG A 9 11.42 -8.61 16.36
CA ARG A 9 10.30 -7.69 16.09
C ARG A 9 10.42 -6.34 16.82
N SER A 10 10.89 -6.34 18.07
CA SER A 10 11.06 -5.11 18.86
C SER A 10 12.17 -4.22 18.30
N ASP A 11 13.24 -4.84 17.81
CA ASP A 11 14.36 -4.15 17.17
C ASP A 11 13.93 -3.59 15.81
N GLN A 12 13.13 -4.33 15.03
CA GLN A 12 12.54 -3.84 13.77
C GLN A 12 11.65 -2.62 14.00
N GLU A 13 10.80 -2.69 15.02
CA GLU A 13 9.93 -1.60 15.42
C GLU A 13 10.73 -0.35 15.82
N ALA A 14 11.72 -0.51 16.71
CA ALA A 14 12.61 0.58 17.12
C ALA A 14 13.37 1.18 15.92
N TYR A 15 13.88 0.31 15.03
CA TYR A 15 14.58 0.71 13.82
C TYR A 15 13.71 1.60 12.93
N LEU A 16 12.46 1.21 12.67
CA LEU A 16 11.56 1.91 11.74
C LEU A 16 11.14 3.31 12.20
N MET A 17 11.23 3.62 13.49
CA MET A 17 10.78 4.92 14.01
C MET A 17 11.50 6.10 13.36
N LEU A 18 12.83 6.01 13.20
CA LEU A 18 13.61 7.10 12.62
C LEU A 18 13.42 7.24 11.10
N PRO A 19 13.49 6.17 10.29
CA PRO A 19 13.10 6.21 8.87
C PRO A 19 11.72 6.82 8.65
N ILE A 20 10.73 6.47 9.47
CA ILE A 20 9.37 7.04 9.38
C ILE A 20 9.39 8.56 9.58
N ILE A 21 10.08 9.06 10.61
CA ILE A 21 10.18 10.51 10.87
C ILE A 21 10.91 11.21 9.71
N ASN A 22 12.04 10.65 9.28
CA ASN A 22 12.86 11.24 8.22
C ASN A 22 12.09 11.29 6.90
N GLU A 23 11.35 10.24 6.57
CA GLU A 23 10.54 10.20 5.37
C GLU A 23 9.42 11.25 5.41
N LEU A 24 8.71 11.35 6.53
CA LEU A 24 7.70 12.39 6.69
C LEU A 24 8.31 13.80 6.61
N LYS A 25 9.54 14.01 7.06
CA LYS A 25 10.24 15.30 6.89
C LYS A 25 10.48 15.61 5.41
N GLN A 26 10.89 14.62 4.62
CA GLN A 26 11.10 14.78 3.18
C GLN A 26 9.79 15.06 2.43
N LEU A 27 8.68 14.44 2.86
CA LEU A 27 7.34 14.63 2.27
C LEU A 27 6.63 15.92 2.72
N GLY A 28 7.33 16.85 3.40
CA GLY A 28 6.74 18.12 3.85
C GLY A 28 5.89 18.02 5.12
N GLY A 29 6.01 16.92 5.86
CA GLY A 29 5.46 16.74 7.19
C GLY A 29 4.11 16.02 7.28
N GLN A 30 3.56 15.55 6.16
CA GLN A 30 2.32 14.78 6.14
C GLN A 30 2.29 13.80 4.97
N SER A 31 1.82 12.57 5.20
CA SER A 31 1.61 11.57 4.14
C SER A 31 0.58 10.52 4.57
N THR A 32 0.10 9.73 3.62
CA THR A 32 -0.70 8.54 3.93
C THR A 32 0.20 7.43 4.47
N SER A 33 -0.34 6.58 5.36
CA SER A 33 0.41 5.43 5.90
C SER A 33 0.89 4.47 4.80
N LYS A 34 0.17 4.40 3.68
CA LYS A 34 0.48 3.55 2.52
C LYS A 34 1.69 4.08 1.74
N GLU A 35 1.66 5.36 1.40
CA GLU A 35 2.77 6.04 0.72
C GLU A 35 4.02 6.04 1.60
N LEU A 36 3.88 6.41 2.88
CA LEU A 36 4.96 6.40 3.85
C LEU A 36 5.65 5.03 3.95
N LYS A 37 4.86 3.95 4.00
CA LYS A 37 5.40 2.57 4.04
C LYS A 37 6.26 2.26 2.82
N ARG A 38 5.81 2.68 1.64
CA ARG A 38 6.51 2.44 0.37
C ARG A 38 7.81 3.22 0.31
N ASN A 39 7.78 4.49 0.69
CA ASN A 39 8.97 5.33 0.59
C ASN A 39 10.02 4.94 1.64
N VAL A 40 9.60 4.60 2.87
CA VAL A 40 10.52 4.04 3.88
C VAL A 40 11.26 2.81 3.33
N VAL A 41 10.55 1.91 2.65
CA VAL A 41 11.19 0.76 1.99
C VAL A 41 12.00 1.19 0.77
N ALA A 42 11.57 2.19 0.00
CA ALA A 42 12.28 2.61 -1.20
C ALA A 42 13.63 3.28 -0.88
N ASP A 43 13.69 4.09 0.16
CA ASP A 43 14.85 4.94 0.47
C ASP A 43 15.86 4.27 1.42
N ASP A 44 15.42 3.27 2.19
CA ASP A 44 16.30 2.57 3.13
C ASP A 44 16.88 1.27 2.56
N LYS A 45 18.14 1.32 2.11
CA LYS A 45 18.85 0.17 1.54
C LYS A 45 19.03 -1.02 2.50
N LEU A 46 18.88 -0.82 3.81
CA LEU A 46 18.96 -1.89 4.81
C LEU A 46 17.66 -2.69 4.92
N ILE A 47 16.57 -2.17 4.36
CA ILE A 47 15.29 -2.86 4.22
C ILE A 47 15.24 -3.46 2.81
N GLN A 48 15.02 -4.78 2.71
CA GLN A 48 14.85 -5.43 1.42
C GLN A 48 13.48 -5.12 0.83
N GLU A 49 13.41 -4.98 -0.49
CA GLU A 49 12.16 -4.59 -1.18
C GLU A 49 11.09 -5.68 -1.13
N ASN A 50 11.54 -6.94 -1.03
CA ASN A 50 10.67 -8.09 -0.91
C ASN A 50 9.84 -8.08 0.37
N VAL A 51 10.12 -7.21 1.36
CA VAL A 51 9.28 -7.06 2.55
C VAL A 51 7.87 -6.61 2.19
N LEU A 52 7.67 -5.97 1.02
CA LEU A 52 6.38 -5.55 0.49
C LEU A 52 5.61 -6.68 -0.22
N THR A 53 6.29 -7.79 -0.55
CA THR A 53 5.72 -8.94 -1.27
C THR A 53 5.82 -10.25 -0.48
N SER A 54 6.52 -10.30 0.65
CA SER A 54 6.77 -11.56 1.39
C SER A 54 5.60 -11.95 2.31
N PHE A 55 4.48 -12.38 1.72
CA PHE A 55 3.29 -12.80 2.46
C PHE A 55 3.50 -14.08 3.27
N LYS A 56 2.97 -14.14 4.49
CA LYS A 56 2.87 -15.34 5.33
C LYS A 56 1.40 -15.70 5.57
N LYS A 57 1.11 -16.99 5.80
CA LYS A 57 -0.21 -17.42 6.26
C LYS A 57 -0.25 -17.41 7.79
N SER A 58 -1.31 -16.84 8.35
CA SER A 58 -1.62 -16.94 9.77
C SER A 58 -1.97 -18.40 10.11
N LEU A 59 -1.39 -18.92 11.19
CA LEU A 59 -1.70 -20.28 11.68
C LEU A 59 -3.10 -20.36 12.29
N SER A 60 -3.60 -19.27 12.87
CA SER A 60 -4.90 -19.23 13.54
C SER A 60 -6.05 -19.01 12.56
N THR A 61 -5.91 -18.04 11.66
CA THR A 61 -7.01 -17.61 10.77
C THR A 61 -6.87 -18.12 9.34
N GLY A 62 -5.73 -18.70 8.97
CA GLY A 62 -5.42 -19.13 7.60
C GLY A 62 -5.22 -17.98 6.59
N ARG A 63 -5.52 -16.73 6.98
CA ARG A 63 -5.42 -15.53 6.14
C ARG A 63 -3.97 -15.19 5.83
N LYS A 64 -3.71 -14.64 4.64
CA LYS A 64 -2.41 -14.11 4.28
C LYS A 64 -2.22 -12.73 4.92
N TYR A 65 -1.02 -12.46 5.40
CA TYR A 65 -0.64 -11.14 5.91
C TYR A 65 0.80 -10.82 5.50
N LEU A 66 1.12 -9.53 5.45
CA LEU A 66 2.47 -9.06 5.22
C LEU A 66 3.19 -8.86 6.56
N PRO A 67 4.23 -9.64 6.90
CA PRO A 67 4.90 -9.53 8.21
C PRO A 67 5.44 -8.14 8.50
N PHE A 68 5.89 -7.42 7.47
CA PHE A 68 6.39 -6.05 7.58
C PHE A 68 5.37 -5.06 8.12
N ASN A 69 4.07 -5.28 7.87
CA ASN A 69 3.02 -4.41 8.40
C ASN A 69 3.00 -4.40 9.94
N LEU A 70 3.41 -5.48 10.60
CA LEU A 70 3.40 -5.57 12.06
C LEU A 70 4.36 -4.56 12.71
N PRO A 71 5.70 -4.66 12.54
CA PRO A 71 6.62 -3.70 13.15
C PRO A 71 6.37 -2.27 12.66
N PHE A 72 5.97 -2.08 11.40
CA PHE A 72 5.64 -0.76 10.86
C PHE A 72 4.44 -0.11 11.56
N ASN A 73 3.34 -0.84 11.73
CA ASN A 73 2.14 -0.32 12.40
C ASN A 73 2.38 -0.06 13.89
N PHE A 74 3.17 -0.91 14.56
CA PHE A 74 3.55 -0.70 15.95
C PHE A 74 4.46 0.52 16.12
N ALA A 75 5.45 0.70 15.23
CA ALA A 75 6.31 1.88 15.24
C ALA A 75 5.49 3.17 15.09
N ILE A 76 4.53 3.22 14.15
CA ILE A 76 3.61 4.35 14.01
C ILE A 76 2.80 4.56 15.30
N THR A 77 2.25 3.49 15.87
CA THR A 77 1.41 3.59 17.07
C THR A 77 2.17 4.17 18.25
N ASN A 78 3.41 3.72 18.48
CA ASN A 78 4.25 4.27 19.53
C ASN A 78 4.64 5.72 19.27
N LEU A 79 4.98 6.06 18.02
CA LEU A 79 5.25 7.45 17.65
C LEU A 79 4.04 8.36 17.90
N VAL A 80 2.83 7.87 17.68
CA VAL A 80 1.59 8.60 18.01
C VAL A 80 1.41 8.75 19.52
N MET A 81 1.56 7.66 20.30
CA MET A 81 1.50 7.69 21.77
C MET A 81 2.52 8.68 22.37
N ALA A 82 3.74 8.68 21.86
CA ALA A 82 4.82 9.57 22.31
C ALA A 82 4.68 11.03 21.83
N GLY A 83 3.61 11.36 21.10
CA GLY A 83 3.35 12.71 20.58
C GLY A 83 4.31 13.14 19.47
N MET A 84 4.97 12.20 18.79
CA MET A 84 5.82 12.47 17.62
C MET A 84 4.98 12.58 16.34
N LEU A 85 3.88 11.82 16.26
CA LEU A 85 2.96 11.83 15.14
C LEU A 85 1.51 12.13 15.58
N GLU A 86 0.76 12.73 14.66
CA GLU A 86 -0.68 12.94 14.76
C GLU A 86 -1.39 12.18 13.62
N ARG A 87 -2.63 11.77 13.88
CA ARG A 87 -3.54 11.19 12.89
C ARG A 87 -4.67 12.16 12.58
N PRO A 88 -4.48 13.13 11.67
CA PRO A 88 -5.50 14.15 11.38
C PRO A 88 -6.77 13.54 10.76
N LYS A 89 -6.62 12.46 10.00
CA LYS A 89 -7.70 11.67 9.39
C LYS A 89 -7.27 10.21 9.35
N LYS A 90 -8.25 9.30 9.20
CA LYS A 90 -7.97 7.87 9.01
C LYS A 90 -6.97 7.66 7.87
N GLY A 91 -5.98 6.79 8.11
CA GLY A 91 -4.91 6.50 7.15
C GLY A 91 -3.87 7.60 6.90
N THR A 92 -4.01 8.79 7.50
CA THR A 92 -3.09 9.93 7.31
C THR A 92 -2.24 10.16 8.55
N LEU A 93 -0.95 10.45 8.36
CA LEU A 93 0.02 10.73 9.42
C LEU A 93 0.65 12.10 9.21
N LYS A 94 0.82 12.84 10.30
CA LYS A 94 1.41 14.19 10.31
C LYS A 94 2.46 14.32 11.40
N LEU A 95 3.57 14.99 11.11
CA LEU A 95 4.58 15.32 12.11
C LEU A 95 4.08 16.38 13.08
N THR A 96 4.34 16.16 14.37
CA THR A 96 4.22 17.20 15.38
C THR A 96 5.42 18.14 15.33
N LYS A 97 5.36 19.25 16.07
CA LYS A 97 6.53 20.13 16.25
C LYS A 97 7.70 19.37 16.89
N LYS A 98 7.41 18.54 17.91
CA LYS A 98 8.40 17.69 18.61
C LYS A 98 9.20 16.81 17.64
N ALA A 99 8.53 16.14 16.70
CA ALA A 99 9.20 15.28 15.72
C ALA A 99 9.93 16.05 14.61
N ARG A 100 9.43 17.22 14.20
CA ARG A 100 10.13 18.09 13.24
C ARG A 100 11.48 18.54 13.79
N ASP A 101 11.49 18.95 15.05
CA ASP A 101 12.66 19.51 15.74
C ASP A 101 13.61 18.42 16.27
N PHE A 102 13.28 17.13 16.11
CA PHE A 102 14.13 16.02 16.54
C PHE A 102 15.33 15.83 15.58
N HIS A 103 16.56 15.84 16.10
CA HIS A 103 17.80 15.66 15.33
C HIS A 103 18.74 14.58 15.88
N GLY A 104 18.23 13.69 16.73
CA GLY A 104 19.02 12.63 17.37
C GLY A 104 19.19 11.36 16.53
N THR A 105 19.82 10.36 17.14
CA THR A 105 20.00 9.02 16.59
C THR A 105 18.73 8.17 16.70
N GLY A 106 18.69 7.05 15.96
CA GLY A 106 17.54 6.14 16.01
C GLY A 106 17.33 5.53 17.40
N LYS A 107 18.42 5.28 18.14
CA LYS A 107 18.35 4.76 19.51
C LYS A 107 17.78 5.80 20.48
N GLU A 108 18.25 7.05 20.39
CA GLU A 108 17.73 8.14 21.21
C GLU A 108 16.23 8.35 20.95
N LEU A 109 15.81 8.26 19.68
CA LEU A 109 14.39 8.35 19.33
C LEU A 109 13.59 7.21 19.97
N SER A 110 14.03 5.96 19.78
CA SER A 110 13.31 4.81 20.29
C SER A 110 13.22 4.81 21.82
N ASP A 111 14.29 5.18 22.51
CA ASP A 111 14.32 5.27 23.96
C ASP A 111 13.30 6.29 24.48
N GLN A 112 13.30 7.51 23.90
CA GLN A 112 12.32 8.57 24.24
C GLN A 112 10.87 8.19 23.93
N VAL A 113 10.66 7.43 22.85
CA VAL A 113 9.33 7.00 22.44
C VAL A 113 8.81 5.90 23.36
N TYR A 114 9.63 4.90 23.68
CA TYR A 114 9.25 3.79 24.55
C TYR A 114 9.03 4.19 26.00
N GLU A 115 9.74 5.21 26.50
CA GLU A 115 9.51 5.78 27.83
C GLU A 115 8.05 6.21 28.02
N ILE A 116 7.41 6.71 26.95
CA ILE A 116 6.02 7.16 26.96
C ILE A 116 5.06 6.05 26.53
N SER A 117 5.37 5.32 25.45
CA SER A 117 4.43 4.38 24.85
C SER A 117 4.24 3.09 25.66
N LEU A 118 5.29 2.57 26.32
CA LEU A 118 5.19 1.31 27.06
C LEU A 118 4.25 1.40 28.28
N PRO A 119 4.31 2.45 29.13
CA PRO A 119 3.31 2.65 30.18
C PRO A 119 1.88 2.75 29.62
N GLU A 120 1.71 3.46 28.49
CA GLU A 120 0.39 3.61 27.88
C GLU A 120 -0.17 2.27 27.36
N TRP A 121 0.67 1.43 26.76
CA TRP A 121 0.30 0.07 26.38
C TRP A 121 -0.11 -0.79 27.57
N TYR A 122 0.58 -0.65 28.71
CA TYR A 122 0.22 -1.35 29.94
C TYR A 122 -1.18 -0.94 30.42
N THR A 123 -1.44 0.38 30.51
CA THR A 123 -2.77 0.89 30.89
C THR A 123 -3.87 0.45 29.93
N ARG A 124 -3.63 0.48 28.62
CA ARG A 124 -4.58 -0.01 27.61
C ARG A 124 -4.85 -1.51 27.75
N SER A 125 -3.81 -2.31 28.00
CA SER A 125 -3.93 -3.75 28.22
C SER A 125 -4.78 -4.07 29.46
N GLU A 126 -4.55 -3.36 30.57
CA GLU A 126 -5.36 -3.52 31.78
C GLU A 126 -6.82 -3.14 31.57
N LYS A 127 -7.08 -2.04 30.86
CA LYS A 127 -8.43 -1.60 30.51
C LYS A 127 -9.14 -2.65 29.64
N ASN A 128 -8.48 -3.13 28.59
CA ASN A 128 -9.02 -4.18 27.71
C ASN A 128 -9.28 -5.49 28.47
N LYS A 129 -8.44 -5.83 29.47
CA LYS A 129 -8.66 -7.01 30.33
C LYS A 129 -9.91 -6.84 31.20
N LYS A 130 -10.11 -5.65 31.79
CA LYS A 130 -11.32 -5.33 32.57
C LYS A 130 -12.58 -5.33 31.71
N GLU A 131 -12.53 -4.74 30.52
CA GLU A 131 -13.63 -4.73 29.55
C GLU A 131 -13.95 -6.14 29.05
N LYS A 132 -12.94 -6.96 28.73
CA LYS A 132 -13.14 -8.35 28.30
C LYS A 132 -13.77 -9.21 29.40
N ILE A 133 -13.45 -8.95 30.66
CA ILE A 133 -14.08 -9.59 31.83
C ILE A 133 -15.53 -9.11 31.98
N ALA A 134 -15.81 -7.82 31.80
CA ALA A 134 -17.17 -7.26 31.84
C ALA A 134 -18.06 -7.77 30.68
N LEU A 135 -17.52 -7.88 29.46
CA LEU A 135 -18.20 -8.46 28.30
C LEU A 135 -18.47 -9.96 28.45
N HIS A 136 -17.59 -10.71 29.13
CA HIS A 136 -17.81 -12.14 29.44
C HIS A 136 -18.97 -12.38 30.43
N GLN A 137 -19.41 -11.35 31.16
CA GLN A 137 -20.56 -11.45 32.07
C GLN A 137 -21.90 -11.15 31.37
N ILE A 138 -21.90 -10.67 30.11
CA ILE A 138 -23.13 -10.20 29.44
C ILE A 138 -23.58 -11.09 28.25
N LYS A 139 -22.74 -11.96 27.66
CA LYS A 139 -23.20 -12.91 26.61
C LYS A 139 -22.44 -14.25 26.59
N GLU A 140 -23.12 -15.32 27.01
CA GLU A 140 -23.05 -16.58 26.29
C GLU A 140 -23.76 -16.39 24.93
N VAL A 141 -23.25 -17.06 23.88
CA VAL A 141 -23.60 -16.94 22.45
C VAL A 141 -22.70 -15.97 21.66
N ASN A 142 -21.90 -16.59 20.78
CA ASN A 142 -20.96 -16.07 19.77
C ASN A 142 -19.61 -15.53 20.25
N LYS A 143 -18.67 -16.47 20.31
CA LYS A 143 -17.22 -16.24 20.36
C LYS A 143 -16.73 -15.79 18.98
N SER A 144 -16.65 -14.49 18.76
CA SER A 144 -15.86 -13.90 17.68
C SER A 144 -14.94 -12.83 18.24
N GLU A 145 -13.65 -13.16 18.20
CA GLU A 145 -12.48 -12.28 18.05
C GLU A 145 -12.66 -10.81 18.45
N LEU A 146 -12.11 -10.46 19.61
CA LEU A 146 -11.68 -9.09 19.92
C LEU A 146 -10.46 -8.78 19.05
N ASP A 147 -10.72 -8.33 17.82
CA ASP A 147 -9.71 -7.71 16.97
C ASP A 147 -9.64 -6.21 17.29
N ILE A 148 -8.41 -5.72 17.41
CA ILE A 148 -8.07 -4.30 17.37
C ILE A 148 -8.34 -3.88 15.92
N ASP A 149 -9.60 -3.57 15.63
CA ASP A 149 -10.11 -3.23 14.30
C ASP A 149 -10.46 -1.75 14.24
N ASP A 150 -9.47 -0.94 13.89
CA ASP A 150 -9.76 0.35 13.24
C ASP A 150 -9.02 0.44 11.88
N GLY A 151 -8.57 -0.71 11.37
CA GLY A 151 -7.77 -0.83 10.17
C GLY A 151 -7.98 -2.12 9.37
N LEU A 152 -8.85 -3.05 9.78
CA LEU A 152 -9.06 -4.33 9.07
C LEU A 152 -10.22 -4.27 8.07
N GLU A 153 -11.21 -3.38 8.25
CA GLU A 153 -12.32 -3.28 7.28
C GLU A 153 -11.89 -2.70 5.92
N GLU A 154 -10.98 -1.71 5.89
CA GLU A 154 -10.44 -1.16 4.64
C GLU A 154 -9.58 -2.18 3.86
N ASP A 155 -8.99 -3.15 4.55
CA ASP A 155 -8.16 -4.21 3.96
C ASP A 155 -8.99 -5.33 3.32
N ASN A 156 -10.25 -5.53 3.74
CA ASN A 156 -11.04 -6.68 3.30
C ASN A 156 -11.46 -6.58 1.82
N TRP A 157 -11.98 -5.43 1.38
CA TRP A 157 -12.39 -5.27 -0.02
C TRP A 157 -11.18 -5.24 -0.97
N ARG A 158 -10.08 -4.63 -0.54
CA ARG A 158 -8.82 -4.59 -1.31
C ARG A 158 -8.26 -5.99 -1.54
N SER A 159 -8.17 -6.80 -0.48
CA SER A 159 -7.74 -8.20 -0.59
C SER A 159 -8.67 -8.99 -1.50
N THR A 160 -9.99 -8.80 -1.37
CA THR A 160 -11.00 -9.50 -2.18
C THR A 160 -10.85 -9.19 -3.68
N ILE A 161 -10.71 -7.92 -4.04
CA ILE A 161 -10.49 -7.52 -5.44
C ILE A 161 -9.16 -8.06 -5.94
N LEU A 162 -8.09 -7.96 -5.16
CA LEU A 162 -6.78 -8.45 -5.57
C LEU A 162 -6.80 -9.96 -5.82
N ASP A 163 -7.44 -10.74 -4.94
CA ASP A 163 -7.62 -12.18 -5.14
C ASP A 163 -8.44 -12.48 -6.40
N ALA A 164 -9.51 -11.73 -6.67
CA ALA A 164 -10.29 -11.86 -7.89
C ALA A 164 -9.47 -11.54 -9.16
N LEU A 165 -8.63 -10.49 -9.13
CA LEU A 165 -7.70 -10.16 -10.22
C LEU A 165 -6.69 -11.29 -10.47
N MET A 166 -6.19 -11.90 -9.40
CA MET A 166 -5.22 -13.00 -9.48
C MET A 166 -5.80 -14.28 -10.08
N GLN A 167 -7.13 -14.47 -10.00
CA GLN A 167 -7.86 -15.59 -10.60
C GLN A 167 -8.16 -15.40 -12.10
N LEU A 168 -7.98 -14.19 -12.64
CA LEU A 168 -8.17 -13.94 -14.07
C LEU A 168 -7.08 -14.63 -14.90
N SER A 169 -7.44 -15.06 -16.11
CA SER A 169 -6.42 -15.42 -17.12
C SER A 169 -5.63 -14.18 -17.52
N SER A 170 -4.39 -14.37 -18.00
CA SER A 170 -3.56 -13.24 -18.44
C SER A 170 -4.26 -12.36 -19.48
N ALA A 171 -4.94 -12.98 -20.46
CA ALA A 171 -5.73 -12.28 -21.47
C ALA A 171 -6.90 -11.47 -20.88
N LYS A 172 -7.61 -12.04 -19.89
CA LYS A 172 -8.73 -11.35 -19.23
C LYS A 172 -8.25 -10.19 -18.35
N PHE A 173 -7.09 -10.34 -17.71
CA PHE A 173 -6.45 -9.25 -16.97
C PHE A 173 -5.99 -8.11 -17.88
N GLU A 174 -5.42 -8.41 -19.05
CA GLU A 174 -5.09 -7.40 -20.05
C GLU A 174 -6.33 -6.64 -20.52
N LEU A 175 -7.42 -7.34 -20.83
CA LEU A 175 -8.69 -6.73 -21.20
C LEU A 175 -9.26 -5.83 -20.09
N PHE A 176 -9.18 -6.28 -18.84
CA PHE A 176 -9.56 -5.48 -17.67
C PHE A 176 -8.74 -4.18 -17.59
N CYS A 177 -7.42 -4.27 -17.75
CA CYS A 177 -6.54 -3.10 -17.72
C CYS A 177 -6.80 -2.14 -18.88
N ARG A 178 -7.13 -2.65 -20.08
CA ARG A 178 -7.57 -1.83 -21.23
C ARG A 178 -8.84 -1.05 -20.90
N ALA A 179 -9.83 -1.69 -20.27
CA ALA A 179 -11.04 -1.03 -19.84
C ALA A 179 -10.76 0.06 -18.79
N LEU A 180 -9.82 -0.18 -17.88
CA LEU A 180 -9.41 0.80 -16.87
C LEU A 180 -8.74 2.03 -17.50
N VAL A 181 -7.76 1.85 -18.38
CA VAL A 181 -7.10 2.99 -19.02
C VAL A 181 -8.02 3.74 -19.98
N LYS A 182 -9.03 3.07 -20.56
CA LYS A 182 -10.10 3.74 -21.31
C LYS A 182 -10.93 4.67 -20.43
N LYS A 183 -11.21 4.30 -19.17
CA LYS A 183 -11.82 5.20 -18.17
C LYS A 183 -10.89 6.35 -17.75
N MET A 184 -9.60 6.23 -18.03
CA MET A 184 -8.58 7.28 -17.84
C MET A 184 -8.33 8.10 -19.13
N ASN A 185 -9.29 8.12 -20.05
CA ASN A 185 -9.25 8.92 -21.29
C ASN A 185 -8.19 8.47 -22.32
N VAL A 186 -7.77 7.20 -22.28
CA VAL A 186 -7.01 6.62 -23.39
C VAL A 186 -7.96 6.06 -24.44
N ASP A 187 -7.87 6.56 -25.67
CA ASP A 187 -8.56 5.99 -26.81
C ASP A 187 -7.76 4.80 -27.36
N ILE A 188 -8.29 3.59 -27.19
CA ILE A 188 -7.57 2.35 -27.50
C ILE A 188 -7.75 2.00 -28.98
N ASP A 189 -6.63 1.81 -29.66
CA ASP A 189 -6.60 1.29 -31.02
C ASP A 189 -6.67 -0.23 -30.97
N GLU A 190 -7.76 -0.81 -31.47
CA GLU A 190 -7.95 -2.26 -31.47
C GLU A 190 -7.17 -2.99 -32.59
N THR A 191 -6.52 -2.26 -33.49
CA THR A 191 -5.78 -2.79 -34.64
C THR A 191 -4.27 -2.79 -34.43
N ILE A 192 -3.76 -1.85 -33.63
CA ILE A 192 -2.32 -1.69 -33.35
C ILE A 192 -1.96 -2.32 -32.00
N GLY A 193 -0.96 -3.20 -32.00
CA GLY A 193 -0.43 -3.75 -30.74
C GLY A 193 -1.42 -4.61 -29.95
N THR A 194 -2.48 -5.10 -30.58
CA THR A 194 -3.59 -5.84 -29.95
C THR A 194 -3.62 -7.33 -30.27
N LYS A 195 -2.70 -7.84 -31.10
CA LYS A 195 -2.53 -9.29 -31.20
C LYS A 195 -2.19 -9.80 -29.80
N LEU A 196 -3.08 -10.64 -29.25
CA LEU A 196 -2.88 -11.50 -28.08
C LEU A 196 -1.72 -12.47 -28.38
N THR A 197 -0.52 -11.95 -28.58
CA THR A 197 0.66 -12.73 -28.93
C THR A 197 1.53 -12.81 -27.71
N GLY A 198 1.67 -14.05 -27.23
CA GLY A 198 2.64 -14.42 -26.21
C GLY A 198 4.00 -13.82 -26.52
N ASP A 199 4.53 -13.16 -25.51
CA ASP A 199 5.94 -12.94 -25.23
C ASP A 199 6.73 -11.85 -26.00
N GLY A 200 6.06 -10.95 -26.73
CA GLY A 200 6.75 -9.79 -27.34
C GLY A 200 5.89 -8.64 -27.86
N GLY A 201 4.57 -8.68 -27.65
CA GLY A 201 3.64 -7.62 -28.07
C GLY A 201 3.34 -6.62 -26.94
N LEU A 202 2.72 -5.50 -27.30
CA LEU A 202 2.10 -4.61 -26.31
C LEU A 202 0.84 -5.27 -25.74
N GLY A 203 0.53 -4.99 -24.48
CA GLY A 203 -0.76 -5.34 -23.88
C GLY A 203 -1.89 -4.44 -24.39
N GLY A 204 -1.58 -3.31 -25.01
CA GLY A 204 -2.50 -2.41 -25.71
C GLY A 204 -1.76 -1.21 -26.27
N TYR A 205 -2.40 -0.50 -27.19
CA TYR A 205 -1.88 0.74 -27.76
C TYR A 205 -3.05 1.71 -27.94
N GLY A 206 -2.78 2.99 -27.83
CA GLY A 206 -3.82 3.99 -27.97
C GLY A 206 -3.27 5.40 -28.00
N TYR A 207 -4.19 6.33 -27.79
CA TYR A 207 -3.95 7.76 -27.92
C TYR A 207 -4.53 8.47 -26.71
N ILE A 208 -3.80 9.42 -26.17
CA ILE A 208 -4.34 10.41 -25.23
C ILE A 208 -4.34 11.76 -25.93
N THR A 209 -5.48 12.44 -25.90
CA THR A 209 -5.61 13.78 -26.45
C THR A 209 -5.85 14.73 -25.29
N THR A 210 -4.92 15.65 -25.06
CA THR A 210 -5.13 16.73 -24.09
C THR A 210 -6.15 17.72 -24.64
N ASP A 211 -6.78 18.49 -23.76
CA ASP A 211 -7.76 19.51 -24.13
C ASP A 211 -7.21 20.52 -25.16
N ASP A 212 -5.90 20.80 -25.12
CA ASP A 212 -5.21 21.71 -26.06
C ASP A 212 -4.81 21.07 -27.42
N PHE A 213 -5.55 20.06 -27.90
CA PHE A 213 -5.36 19.39 -29.20
C PHE A 213 -4.05 18.60 -29.43
N ARG A 214 -3.29 18.28 -28.37
CA ARG A 214 -2.13 17.40 -28.49
C ARG A 214 -2.55 15.95 -28.34
N THR A 215 -2.43 15.18 -29.42
CA THR A 215 -2.56 13.72 -29.40
C THR A 215 -1.19 13.07 -29.22
N SER A 216 -1.04 12.27 -28.16
CA SER A 216 0.17 11.51 -27.88
C SER A 216 -0.11 10.00 -27.90
N ARG A 217 0.82 9.26 -28.50
CA ARG A 217 0.75 7.79 -28.59
C ARG A 217 1.15 7.15 -27.27
N VAL A 218 0.32 6.26 -26.76
CA VAL A 218 0.57 5.54 -25.51
C VAL A 218 0.60 4.03 -25.75
N ALA A 219 1.65 3.41 -25.22
CA ALA A 219 1.77 1.96 -25.14
C ALA A 219 1.35 1.49 -23.76
N ILE A 220 0.67 0.34 -23.68
CA ILE A 220 0.20 -0.24 -22.43
C ILE A 220 0.74 -1.66 -22.32
N GLN A 221 1.28 -2.01 -21.17
CA GLN A 221 1.57 -3.38 -20.78
C GLN A 221 0.87 -3.67 -19.46
N ALA A 222 0.10 -4.75 -19.43
CA ALA A 222 -0.45 -5.28 -18.20
C ALA A 222 0.16 -6.67 -17.96
N LYS A 223 0.65 -6.93 -16.76
CA LYS A 223 1.13 -8.26 -16.36
C LYS A 223 0.57 -8.65 -15.00
N ARG A 224 -0.20 -9.73 -14.99
CA ARG A 224 -0.63 -10.41 -13.77
C ARG A 224 0.58 -11.11 -13.15
N TRP A 225 1.19 -10.45 -12.17
CA TRP A 225 2.41 -10.90 -11.53
C TRP A 225 2.09 -11.52 -10.17
N SER A 226 2.87 -12.52 -9.75
CA SER A 226 2.70 -13.12 -8.44
C SER A 226 2.92 -12.07 -7.35
N LEU A 227 2.03 -12.03 -6.36
CA LEU A 227 2.11 -11.10 -5.22
C LEU A 227 3.39 -11.29 -4.39
N ASN A 228 4.07 -12.44 -4.53
CA ASN A 228 5.31 -12.72 -3.83
C ASN A 228 6.57 -12.19 -4.53
N ASN A 229 6.44 -11.74 -5.78
CA ASN A 229 7.56 -11.32 -6.61
C ASN A 229 7.38 -9.86 -6.99
N SER A 230 8.44 -9.06 -6.95
CA SER A 230 8.42 -7.72 -7.53
C SER A 230 8.76 -7.79 -9.02
N VAL A 231 8.29 -6.81 -9.79
CA VAL A 231 8.69 -6.60 -11.19
C VAL A 231 10.06 -5.92 -11.21
N SER A 232 11.02 -6.52 -11.92
CA SER A 232 12.41 -6.06 -12.01
C SER A 232 12.67 -5.18 -13.24
N SER A 233 13.82 -4.50 -13.28
CA SER A 233 14.20 -3.61 -14.39
C SER A 233 14.19 -4.26 -15.78
N PRO A 234 14.58 -5.54 -15.98
CA PRO A 234 14.52 -6.16 -17.31
C PRO A 234 13.13 -6.19 -17.93
N GLU A 235 12.08 -6.29 -17.11
CA GLU A 235 10.68 -6.23 -17.59
C GLU A 235 10.31 -4.84 -18.10
N ILE A 236 10.81 -3.80 -17.44
CA ILE A 236 10.63 -2.40 -17.85
C ILE A 236 11.42 -2.12 -19.12
N ASP A 237 12.65 -2.63 -19.23
CA ASP A 237 13.48 -2.46 -20.42
C ASP A 237 12.92 -3.21 -21.63
N LYS A 238 12.40 -4.44 -21.43
CA LYS A 238 11.68 -5.20 -22.46
C LYS A 238 10.47 -4.42 -22.96
N PHE A 239 9.70 -3.80 -22.05
CA PHE A 239 8.56 -2.98 -22.43
C PHE A 239 8.99 -1.73 -23.20
N ARG A 240 10.06 -1.04 -22.80
CA ARG A 240 10.59 0.11 -23.53
C ARG A 240 10.97 -0.25 -24.96
N GLY A 241 11.62 -1.39 -25.18
CA GLY A 241 11.90 -1.88 -26.53
C GLY A 241 10.64 -2.09 -27.38
N ALA A 242 9.56 -2.58 -26.78
CA ALA A 242 8.27 -2.68 -27.46
C ALA A 242 7.68 -1.29 -27.78
N MET A 243 7.76 -0.32 -26.86
CA MET A 243 7.33 1.06 -27.09
C MET A 243 8.05 1.68 -28.31
N ASP A 244 9.34 1.42 -28.45
CA ASP A 244 10.15 1.93 -29.56
C ASP A 244 9.70 1.39 -30.91
N LYS A 245 9.38 0.09 -30.98
CA LYS A 245 8.83 -0.55 -32.18
C LYS A 245 7.54 0.10 -32.66
N PHE A 246 6.66 0.50 -31.74
CA PHE A 246 5.38 1.13 -32.06
C PHE A 246 5.43 2.67 -32.02
N ARG A 247 6.61 3.26 -31.81
CA ARG A 247 6.83 4.72 -31.71
C ARG A 247 5.90 5.40 -30.69
N ALA A 248 5.60 4.73 -29.59
CA ALA A 248 4.85 5.34 -28.49
C ALA A 248 5.65 6.47 -27.85
N GLU A 249 5.00 7.55 -27.41
CA GLU A 249 5.65 8.69 -26.75
C GLU A 249 5.89 8.43 -25.26
N PHE A 250 5.01 7.65 -24.63
CA PHE A 250 5.17 7.17 -23.26
C PHE A 250 4.46 5.83 -23.07
N GLY A 251 4.78 5.16 -21.96
CA GLY A 251 4.23 3.85 -21.62
C GLY A 251 3.45 3.86 -20.31
N ILE A 252 2.52 2.91 -20.16
CA ILE A 252 1.88 2.57 -18.89
C ILE A 252 2.14 1.09 -18.62
N PHE A 253 2.80 0.78 -17.51
CA PHE A 253 3.03 -0.59 -17.06
C PHE A 253 2.19 -0.87 -15.82
N ILE A 254 1.26 -1.82 -15.94
CA ILE A 254 0.30 -2.20 -14.89
C ILE A 254 0.63 -3.59 -14.38
N THR A 255 0.68 -3.75 -13.07
CA THR A 255 0.89 -5.06 -12.43
C THR A 255 0.03 -5.22 -11.18
N THR A 256 -0.23 -6.47 -10.81
CA THR A 256 -0.86 -6.85 -9.52
C THR A 256 0.13 -6.85 -8.36
N SER A 257 1.43 -6.72 -8.61
CA SER A 257 2.48 -6.74 -7.58
C SER A 257 3.13 -5.36 -7.41
N THR A 258 4.34 -5.30 -6.84
CA THR A 258 5.18 -4.10 -6.67
C THR A 258 6.33 -4.06 -7.69
N PHE A 259 7.03 -2.94 -7.76
CA PHE A 259 8.24 -2.75 -8.58
C PHE A 259 9.48 -2.66 -7.69
N THR A 260 10.61 -3.16 -8.16
CA THR A 260 11.90 -2.94 -7.50
C THR A 260 12.39 -1.50 -7.72
N ARG A 261 13.33 -1.03 -6.91
CA ARG A 261 14.02 0.26 -6.99
C ARG A 261 14.63 0.42 -8.36
N ASP A 262 15.29 -0.63 -8.86
CA ASP A 262 15.88 -0.66 -10.19
C ASP A 262 14.83 -0.55 -11.29
N ALA A 263 13.65 -1.17 -11.14
CA ALA A 263 12.54 -1.03 -12.08
C ALA A 263 11.96 0.40 -12.07
N VAL A 264 11.84 1.02 -10.89
CA VAL A 264 11.42 2.42 -10.75
C VAL A 264 12.45 3.35 -11.38
N ALA A 265 13.74 3.16 -11.13
CA ALA A 265 14.81 3.93 -11.73
C ALA A 265 14.81 3.77 -13.26
N ALA A 266 14.70 2.53 -13.75
CA ALA A 266 14.60 2.24 -15.17
C ALA A 266 13.39 2.95 -15.80
N SER A 267 12.22 2.95 -15.17
CA SER A 267 11.00 3.57 -15.73
C SER A 267 11.13 5.07 -16.04
N ARG A 268 12.06 5.75 -15.33
CA ARG A 268 12.37 7.17 -15.49
C ARG A 268 13.58 7.43 -16.39
N ALA A 269 14.34 6.39 -16.72
CA ALA A 269 15.51 6.47 -17.57
C ALA A 269 15.12 6.44 -19.07
N GLY A 270 15.97 7.06 -19.90
CA GLY A 270 15.78 7.14 -21.35
C GLY A 270 14.95 8.34 -21.80
N THR A 271 14.64 8.39 -23.09
CA THR A 271 13.90 9.51 -23.71
C THR A 271 12.39 9.42 -23.51
N ARG A 272 11.86 8.22 -23.24
CA ARG A 272 10.43 7.94 -23.10
C ARG A 272 10.17 7.33 -21.74
N VAL A 273 9.36 8.00 -20.95
CA VAL A 273 9.01 7.60 -19.59
C VAL A 273 7.96 6.50 -19.58
N ILE A 274 8.02 5.66 -18.55
CA ILE A 274 7.03 4.61 -18.30
C ILE A 274 6.33 4.93 -16.98
N THR A 275 5.02 5.14 -17.03
CA THR A 275 4.19 5.28 -15.84
C THR A 275 3.96 3.91 -15.22
N LEU A 276 4.37 3.74 -13.96
CA LEU A 276 4.17 2.51 -13.20
C LEU A 276 2.86 2.55 -12.41
N ILE A 277 2.08 1.48 -12.52
CA ILE A 277 0.86 1.22 -11.76
C ILE A 277 1.01 -0.14 -11.08
N ASP A 278 1.36 -0.11 -9.80
CA ASP A 278 1.46 -1.30 -8.95
C ASP A 278 0.07 -1.76 -8.47
N GLY A 279 -0.01 -2.93 -7.81
CA GLY A 279 -1.29 -3.53 -7.44
C GLY A 279 -2.15 -2.66 -6.53
N ASP A 280 -1.49 -1.91 -5.66
CA ASP A 280 -2.10 -1.00 -4.70
C ASP A 280 -2.68 0.25 -5.39
N LYS A 281 -1.94 0.86 -6.33
CA LYS A 281 -2.41 1.98 -7.14
C LYS A 281 -3.50 1.52 -8.12
N LEU A 282 -3.39 0.28 -8.62
CA LEU A 282 -4.42 -0.36 -9.41
C LEU A 282 -5.74 -0.45 -8.64
N LEU A 283 -5.72 -0.91 -7.38
CA LEU A 283 -6.92 -0.94 -6.52
C LEU A 283 -7.53 0.45 -6.30
N ASP A 284 -6.69 1.48 -6.10
CA ASP A 284 -7.14 2.86 -5.93
C ASP A 284 -7.83 3.37 -7.21
N LEU A 285 -7.30 3.04 -8.39
CA LEU A 285 -7.91 3.40 -9.68
C LEU A 285 -9.22 2.63 -9.92
N ILE A 286 -9.29 1.35 -9.53
CA ILE A 286 -10.52 0.54 -9.64
C ILE A 286 -11.63 1.17 -8.80
N ALA A 287 -11.34 1.56 -7.56
CA ALA A 287 -12.31 2.22 -6.70
C ALA A 287 -12.68 3.61 -7.25
N LYS A 288 -11.71 4.41 -7.69
CA LYS A 288 -11.94 5.75 -8.25
C LYS A 288 -12.88 5.74 -9.46
N PHE A 289 -12.70 4.78 -10.36
CA PHE A 289 -13.49 4.68 -11.59
C PHE A 289 -14.65 3.69 -11.50
N GLU A 290 -14.86 3.10 -10.31
CA GLU A 290 -15.87 2.08 -10.03
C GLU A 290 -15.92 0.98 -11.10
N LEU A 291 -14.73 0.56 -11.57
CA LEU A 291 -14.63 -0.37 -12.70
C LEU A 291 -14.96 -1.79 -12.23
N TYR A 292 -16.14 -2.28 -12.63
CA TYR A 292 -16.65 -3.61 -12.26
C TYR A 292 -16.78 -3.84 -10.74
N VAL A 293 -16.94 -2.75 -9.99
CA VAL A 293 -17.18 -2.76 -8.54
C VAL A 293 -18.29 -1.79 -8.21
N THR A 294 -18.99 -2.02 -7.11
CA THR A 294 -20.04 -1.12 -6.63
C THR A 294 -19.70 -0.68 -5.20
N PRO A 295 -19.65 0.62 -4.90
CA PRO A 295 -19.44 1.08 -3.53
C PRO A 295 -20.60 0.63 -2.65
N LYS A 296 -20.30 -0.06 -1.55
CA LYS A 296 -21.30 -0.45 -0.55
C LYS A 296 -21.31 0.59 0.57
N VAL A 297 -22.35 1.43 0.62
CA VAL A 297 -22.57 2.34 1.75
C VAL A 297 -23.15 1.55 2.91
N ILE A 298 -22.39 1.40 4.00
CA ILE A 298 -22.89 0.80 5.23
C ILE A 298 -23.46 1.92 6.09
N THR A 299 -24.78 1.96 6.27
CA THR A 299 -25.41 2.84 7.26
C THR A 299 -25.32 2.14 8.62
N THR A 300 -24.54 2.70 9.52
CA THR A 300 -24.43 2.26 10.92
C THR A 300 -25.18 3.22 11.84
N TYR A 301 -25.52 2.75 13.03
CA TYR A 301 -26.19 3.53 14.06
C TYR A 301 -25.30 3.60 15.29
N GLU A 302 -25.07 4.79 15.82
CA GLU A 302 -24.38 5.00 17.10
C GLU A 302 -25.40 5.16 18.22
N LEU A 303 -25.02 4.72 19.43
CA LEU A 303 -25.84 4.94 20.62
C LEU A 303 -25.80 6.42 21.02
N ASP A 304 -26.98 7.01 21.18
CA ASP A 304 -27.15 8.37 21.66
C ASP A 304 -26.84 8.50 23.17
N ASP A 305 -26.64 9.73 23.63
CA ASP A 305 -26.33 10.08 25.02
C ASP A 305 -27.42 9.62 26.00
N PHE A 306 -28.64 9.41 25.53
CA PHE A 306 -29.72 8.76 26.29
C PHE A 306 -29.27 7.41 26.91
N PHE A 307 -28.40 6.67 26.23
CA PHE A 307 -27.95 5.35 26.66
C PHE A 307 -26.67 5.36 27.51
N LYS A 308 -26.12 6.54 27.83
CA LYS A 308 -24.92 6.68 28.67
C LYS A 308 -25.34 7.02 30.09
N GLU A 309 -25.42 6.02 30.97
CA GLU A 309 -25.61 6.27 32.40
C GLU A 309 -24.42 7.07 32.96
N LYS A 310 -24.70 8.19 33.62
CA LYS A 310 -23.72 8.90 34.44
C LYS A 310 -23.57 8.15 35.76
N ASN A 311 -22.49 7.39 35.89
CA ASN A 311 -21.97 6.97 37.20
C ASN A 311 -21.21 8.12 37.86
#